data_AF-A0A5P1ERH1-F1
#
_entry.id   AF-A0A5P1ERH1-F1
#
_cell.length_a   1.000
_cell.length_b   1.000
_cell.length_c   1.000
_cell.angle_alpha   90.00
_cell.angle_beta   90.00
_cell.angle_gamma   90.00
#
_symmetry.space_group_name_H-M   'P 1'
#
loop_
_entity.id
_entity.type
_entity.pdbx_description
1 polymer ?
#
loop_
_entity_poly.entity_id
_entity_poly.type
_entity_poly.pdbx_seq_one_letter_code
_entity_poly.pdbx_strand_id
1 'polypeptide(L)' 'MLAMNHGISEDTVSGFLELALEQKNKYSMSPDDIEGHGQAYAVSGEQKLDWSDLMFLMTLPTEIRKSKITGQV' A
#
# COMPACT_ATOMS: atom_id res chain seq x y z
N MET A 1 7.03 7.20 -21.57
CA MET A 1 7.80 8.39 -21.15
C MET A 1 8.40 8.07 -19.81
N LEU A 2 9.72 7.92 -19.71
CA LEU A 2 10.40 7.74 -18.42
C LEU A 2 10.77 9.14 -17.91
N ALA A 3 10.33 9.49 -16.71
CA ALA A 3 10.75 10.72 -16.05
C ALA A 3 12.14 10.47 -15.47
N MET A 4 13.17 11.08 -16.06
CA MET A 4 14.53 11.08 -15.53
C MET A 4 14.80 12.43 -14.85
N ASN A 5 15.71 12.47 -13.87
CA ASN A 5 16.12 13.68 -13.13
C ASN A 5 15.00 14.36 -12.30
N HIS A 6 14.06 13.59 -11.76
CA HIS A 6 12.96 14.11 -10.93
C HIS A 6 13.40 14.52 -9.49
N GLY A 7 14.67 14.34 -9.13
CA GLY A 7 15.19 14.76 -7.82
C GLY A 7 14.71 13.93 -6.62
N ILE A 8 14.10 12.75 -6.85
CA ILE A 8 13.73 11.81 -5.79
C ILE A 8 14.85 10.78 -5.69
N SER A 9 15.32 10.51 -4.47
CA SER A 9 16.35 9.50 -4.21
C SER A 9 15.82 8.09 -4.48
N GLU A 10 16.60 7.26 -5.16
CA GLU A 10 16.26 5.87 -5.49
C GLU A 10 16.08 5.01 -4.23
N ASP A 11 16.79 5.33 -3.14
CA ASP A 11 16.75 4.59 -1.87
C ASP A 11 15.40 4.69 -1.14
N THR A 12 14.49 5.54 -1.62
CA THR A 12 13.19 5.80 -0.96
C THR A 12 12.22 4.61 -1.06
N VAL A 13 12.46 3.63 -1.95
CA VAL A 13 11.39 2.74 -2.45
C VAL A 13 11.33 1.37 -1.76
N SER A 14 12.41 0.84 -1.16
CA SER A 14 12.48 -0.61 -0.86
C SER A 14 12.02 -1.06 0.54
N GLY A 15 11.77 -0.16 1.49
CA GLY A 15 11.63 -0.55 2.90
C GLY A 15 10.46 -1.47 3.27
N PHE A 16 9.23 -1.19 2.82
CA PHE A 16 8.05 -1.93 3.27
C PHE A 16 7.93 -3.33 2.63
N LEU A 17 8.24 -3.44 1.34
CA LEU A 17 8.05 -4.69 0.58
C LEU A 17 9.05 -5.78 0.98
N GLU A 18 10.14 -5.41 1.63
CA GLU A 18 11.15 -6.34 2.15
C GLU A 18 10.80 -6.91 3.55
N LEU A 19 9.80 -6.35 4.23
CA LEU A 19 9.38 -6.83 5.56
C LEU A 19 8.82 -8.26 5.50
N ALA A 20 8.91 -8.98 6.61
CA ALA A 20 8.27 -10.29 6.74
C ALA A 20 6.73 -10.14 6.66
N LEU A 21 6.06 -11.17 6.14
CA LEU A 21 4.59 -11.16 5.97
C LEU A 21 3.84 -10.84 7.28
N GLU A 22 4.31 -11.35 8.41
CA GLU A 22 3.71 -11.07 9.73
C GLU A 22 3.73 -9.57 10.07
N GLN A 23 4.80 -8.86 9.70
CA GLN A 23 4.91 -7.42 9.90
C GLN A 23 4.02 -6.66 8.92
N LYS A 24 3.96 -7.09 7.66
CA LYS A 24 3.06 -6.49 6.65
C LYS A 24 1.58 -6.64 7.04
N ASN A 25 1.20 -7.78 7.61
CA ASN A 25 -0.18 -8.07 8.01
C ASN A 25 -0.73 -7.16 9.12
N LYS A 26 0.13 -6.43 9.85
CA LYS A 26 -0.32 -5.38 10.79
C LYS A 26 -1.07 -4.25 10.08
N TYR A 27 -0.80 -4.08 8.80
CA TYR A 27 -1.38 -3.06 7.93
C TYR A 27 -2.41 -3.63 6.96
N SER A 28 -2.90 -4.86 7.16
CA SER A 28 -3.84 -5.47 6.21
C SER A 28 -5.09 -4.65 5.97
N MET A 29 -5.54 -4.60 4.71
CA MET A 29 -6.83 -4.01 4.34
C MET A 29 -7.97 -4.70 5.12
N SER A 30 -8.92 -3.89 5.61
CA SER A 30 -10.15 -4.39 6.22
C SER A 30 -11.15 -4.75 5.11
N PRO A 31 -12.09 -5.69 5.31
CA PRO A 31 -13.16 -5.96 4.34
C PRO A 31 -13.95 -4.70 3.93
N ASP A 32 -14.10 -3.75 4.85
CA ASP A 32 -14.84 -2.51 4.65
C ASP A 32 -13.95 -1.29 4.29
N ASP A 33 -12.67 -1.51 4.00
CA ASP A 33 -11.70 -0.43 3.78
C ASP A 33 -10.67 -0.73 2.70
N ILE A 34 -10.42 0.24 1.81
CA ILE A 34 -9.53 0.11 0.65
C ILE A 34 -8.06 0.35 0.99
N GLU A 35 -7.77 0.94 2.16
CA GLU A 35 -6.40 1.28 2.56
C GLU A 35 -5.73 0.16 3.36
N GLY A 36 -4.46 -0.08 3.06
CA GLY A 36 -3.63 -1.11 3.70
C GLY A 36 -2.89 -2.02 2.72
N HIS A 37 -2.28 -3.07 3.26
CA HIS A 37 -1.62 -4.15 2.55
C HIS A 37 -2.63 -5.23 2.14
N GLY A 38 -2.62 -5.64 0.88
CA GLY A 38 -3.50 -6.69 0.38
C GLY A 38 -3.88 -6.48 -1.08
N GLN A 39 -4.46 -7.52 -1.69
CA GLN A 39 -4.96 -7.44 -3.07
C GLN A 39 -6.17 -6.52 -3.16
N ALA A 40 -6.24 -5.76 -4.25
CA ALA A 40 -7.46 -5.05 -4.61
C ALA A 40 -8.59 -6.06 -4.84
N TYR A 41 -9.71 -5.85 -4.16
CA TYR A 41 -10.86 -6.75 -4.02
C TYR A 41 -11.12 -7.70 -5.20
N ALA A 42 -11.31 -8.98 -4.88
CA ALA A 42 -11.96 -9.93 -5.78
C ALA A 42 -13.47 -9.65 -5.77
N VAL A 43 -13.94 -8.94 -6.78
CA VAL A 43 -15.35 -8.57 -6.97
C VAL A 43 -16.18 -9.79 -7.41
N SER A 44 -15.54 -10.77 -8.06
CA SER A 44 -16.18 -12.01 -8.49
C SER A 44 -15.17 -13.18 -8.55
N GLY A 45 -15.67 -14.41 -8.52
CA GLY A 45 -14.83 -15.62 -8.61
C GLY A 45 -14.16 -15.84 -9.97
N GLU A 46 -14.61 -15.17 -11.03
CA GLU A 46 -14.03 -15.27 -12.38
C GLU A 46 -12.96 -14.19 -12.64
N GLN A 47 -12.75 -13.28 -11.69
CA GLN A 47 -11.80 -12.20 -11.83
C GLN A 47 -10.36 -12.75 -11.85
N LYS A 48 -9.61 -12.36 -12.87
CA LYS A 48 -8.16 -12.56 -12.92
C LYS A 48 -7.49 -11.52 -12.03
N LEU A 49 -6.63 -11.96 -11.12
CA LEU A 49 -5.88 -11.09 -10.22
C LEU A 49 -4.48 -10.84 -10.76
N ASP A 50 -3.95 -9.67 -10.45
CA ASP A 50 -2.58 -9.32 -10.78
C ASP A 50 -1.60 -10.11 -9.90
N TRP A 51 -0.49 -10.54 -10.48
CA TRP A 51 0.62 -11.14 -9.74
C TRP A 51 1.49 -10.03 -9.14
N SER A 52 0.97 -9.36 -8.12
CA SER A 52 1.64 -8.23 -7.47
C SER A 52 1.17 -8.03 -6.05
N ASP A 53 2.05 -7.70 -5.12
CA ASP A 53 1.63 -7.19 -3.81
C ASP A 53 1.24 -5.70 -3.90
N LEU A 54 0.22 -5.29 -3.16
CA LEU A 54 -0.26 -3.91 -3.12
C LEU A 54 -0.30 -3.37 -1.68
N MET A 55 0.18 -2.14 -1.52
CA MET A 55 -0.07 -1.28 -0.36
C MET A 55 -0.74 -0.01 -0.88
N PHE A 56 -1.99 0.22 -0.52
CA PHE A 56 -2.75 1.40 -0.94
C PHE A 56 -2.97 2.36 0.23
N LEU A 57 -2.62 3.64 0.07
CA LEU A 57 -2.72 4.66 1.12
C LEU A 57 -3.21 5.98 0.53
N MET A 58 -4.17 6.60 1.21
CA MET A 58 -4.53 7.99 0.98
C MET A 58 -3.62 8.88 1.83
N THR A 59 -2.66 9.54 1.18
CA THR A 59 -1.67 10.38 1.87
C THR A 59 -2.04 11.85 1.91
N LEU A 60 -3.04 12.31 1.13
CA LEU A 60 -3.52 13.67 1.15
C LEU A 60 -5.04 13.74 0.92
N PRO A 61 -5.73 14.72 1.54
CA PRO A 61 -5.17 15.68 2.50
C PRO A 61 -4.87 15.01 3.86
N THR A 62 -4.19 15.69 4.79
CA THR A 62 -3.69 15.06 6.03
C THR A 62 -4.85 14.54 6.90
N GLU A 63 -6.00 15.19 6.84
CA GLU A 63 -7.19 14.93 7.64
C GLU A 63 -7.84 13.57 7.34
N ILE A 64 -7.57 12.99 6.16
CA ILE A 64 -8.10 11.68 5.78
C ILE A 64 -7.13 10.52 6.03
N ARG A 65 -5.91 10.82 6.50
CA ARG A 65 -4.90 9.78 6.78
C ARG A 65 -5.35 8.92 7.95
N LYS A 66 -5.26 7.61 7.78
CA LYS A 66 -5.56 6.65 8.85
C LYS A 66 -4.39 6.47 9.80
N SER A 67 -4.56 6.87 11.07
CA SER A 67 -3.54 6.78 12.13
C SER A 67 -2.98 5.37 12.31
N LYS A 68 -3.83 4.34 12.16
CA LYS A 68 -3.45 2.92 12.22
C LYS A 68 -2.35 2.56 11.22
N ILE A 69 -2.26 3.29 10.11
CA ILE A 69 -1.33 2.99 9.02
C ILE A 69 -0.15 3.98 8.97
N THR A 70 -0.36 5.24 9.39
CA THR A 70 0.67 6.28 9.32
C THR A 70 1.59 6.36 10.55
N GLY A 71 1.39 5.52 11.57
CA GLY A 71 2.25 5.51 12.76
C GLY A 71 2.22 6.84 13.55
N GLN A 72 1.22 7.69 13.32
CA GLN A 72 1.02 8.91 14.10
C GLN A 72 0.45 8.54 15.47
N VAL A 73 1.33 8.62 16.48
CA VAL A 73 1.02 8.74 17.91
C VAL A 73 0.67 10.19 18.22
#